data_AF-A0A1B8QT84-F1
#
_entry.id   AF-A0A1B8QT84-F1
#
_cell.length_a   1.000
_cell.length_b   1.000
_cell.length_c   1.000
_cell.angle_alpha   90.00
_cell.angle_beta   90.00
_cell.angle_gamma   90.00
#
_symmetry.space_group_name_H-M   'P 1'
#
loop_
_entity.id
_entity.type
_entity.pdbx_description
1 polymer ?
#
loop_
_entity_poly.entity_id
_entity_poly.type
_entity_poly.pdbx_seq_one_letter_code
_entity_poly.pdbx_strand_id
1 'polypeptide(L)' 'MYKIPKLKWSDRLEQALDNYRNVWFTTNTFNDYYIQKEDDLFYCYYGNGRFREFKSLDEAKDWVENTHYPDQVNKYLEKV' A
#
# COMPACT_ATOMS: atom_id res chain seq x y z
N MET A 1 20.90 -13.75 -4.40
CA MET A 1 20.28 -12.47 -3.97
C MET A 1 18.81 -12.55 -4.32
N TYR A 2 17.91 -12.45 -3.35
CA TYR A 2 16.47 -12.49 -3.60
C TYR A 2 16.06 -11.22 -4.37
N LYS A 3 15.34 -11.37 -5.49
CA LYS A 3 14.86 -10.23 -6.27
C LYS A 3 13.47 -9.86 -5.76
N ILE A 4 13.37 -8.69 -5.13
CA ILE A 4 12.08 -8.17 -4.65
C ILE A 4 11.16 -7.95 -5.86
N PRO A 5 9.98 -8.62 -5.92
CA PRO A 5 9.08 -8.47 -7.05
C PRO A 5 8.50 -7.05 -7.07
N LYS A 6 8.27 -6.49 -8.26
CA LYS A 6 7.60 -5.19 -8.37
C LYS A 6 6.14 -5.30 -7.95
N LEU A 7 5.66 -4.27 -7.25
CA LEU A 7 4.25 -4.13 -6.90
C LEU A 7 3.41 -4.00 -8.18
N LYS A 8 2.22 -4.58 -8.15
CA LYS A 8 1.20 -4.37 -9.17
C LYS A 8 -0.01 -3.76 -8.49
N TRP A 9 -0.28 -2.49 -8.79
CA TRP A 9 -1.45 -1.81 -8.28
C TRP A 9 -2.69 -2.14 -9.10
N SER A 10 -3.80 -2.31 -8.40
CA SER A 10 -5.14 -2.34 -8.94
C SER A 10 -5.99 -1.38 -8.13
N ASP A 11 -7.13 -0.98 -8.65
CA ASP A 11 -8.06 -0.10 -7.96
C ASP A 11 -9.48 -0.63 -8.03
N ARG A 12 -10.26 -0.27 -7.02
CA ARG A 12 -11.69 -0.50 -6.98
C ARG A 12 -12.37 0.59 -6.17
N LEU A 13 -13.64 0.79 -6.48
CA LEU A 13 -14.53 1.55 -5.62
C LEU A 13 -15.10 0.60 -4.57
N GLU A 14 -14.92 0.92 -3.29
CA GLU A 14 -15.40 0.12 -2.17
C GLU A 14 -16.48 0.88 -1.40
N GLN A 15 -17.59 0.21 -1.08
CA GLN A 15 -18.66 0.79 -0.28
C GLN A 15 -18.24 0.73 1.20
N ALA A 16 -18.23 1.89 1.87
CA ALA A 16 -17.92 2.05 3.28
C ALA A 16 -19.08 2.77 3.98
N LEU A 17 -19.87 2.03 4.75
CA LEU A 17 -21.06 2.49 5.50
C LEU A 17 -22.00 3.37 4.67
N ASP A 18 -21.78 4.69 4.68
CA ASP A 18 -22.63 5.70 4.04
C ASP A 18 -22.02 6.32 2.77
N ASN A 19 -20.85 5.88 2.33
CA ASN A 19 -20.15 6.44 1.17
C ASN A 19 -19.38 5.39 0.36
N TYR A 20 -18.89 5.82 -0.80
CA TYR A 20 -17.93 5.06 -1.59
C TYR A 20 -16.54 5.65 -1.41
N ARG A 21 -15.53 4.79 -1.24
CA ARG A 21 -14.12 5.19 -1.20
C ARG A 21 -13.35 4.53 -2.34
N ASN A 22 -12.39 5.27 -2.90
CA ASN A 22 -11.43 4.70 -3.83
C ASN A 22 -10.37 3.95 -3.03
N VAL A 23 -10.14 2.70 -3.40
CA VAL A 23 -9.13 1.82 -2.77
C VAL A 23 -8.19 1.33 -3.85
N TRP A 24 -6.91 1.66 -3.71
CA TRP A 24 -5.82 1.10 -4.51
C TRP A 24 -5.14 0.00 -3.71
N PHE A 25 -4.91 -1.16 -4.30
CA PHE A 25 -4.36 -2.30 -3.59
C PHE A 25 -3.39 -3.11 -4.44
N THR A 26 -2.49 -3.84 -3.78
CA THR A 26 -1.53 -4.72 -4.45
C THR A 26 -1.98 -6.18 -4.37
N THR A 27 -1.81 -6.93 -5.47
CA THR A 27 -2.26 -8.34 -5.59
C THR A 27 -1.12 -9.34 -5.75
N ASN A 28 0.13 -8.88 -5.81
CA ASN A 28 1.31 -9.70 -6.09
C ASN A 28 2.43 -9.44 -5.08
N THR A 29 2.08 -9.46 -3.80
CA THR A 29 2.96 -9.03 -2.72
C THR A 29 3.07 -10.07 -1.63
N PHE A 30 4.21 -10.06 -0.94
CA PHE A 30 4.36 -10.77 0.34
C PHE A 30 3.33 -10.27 1.39
N ASN A 31 2.93 -9.00 1.25
CA ASN A 31 2.10 -8.24 2.15
C ASN A 31 1.05 -7.44 1.37
N ASP A 32 -0.24 -7.59 1.68
CA ASP A 32 -1.29 -6.84 0.99
C ASP A 32 -1.30 -5.38 1.45
N TYR A 33 -0.96 -4.47 0.53
CA TYR A 33 -1.03 -3.03 0.76
C TYR A 33 -2.33 -2.47 0.20
N TYR A 34 -2.84 -1.46 0.90
CA TYR A 34 -3.98 -0.67 0.46
C TYR A 34 -3.66 0.81 0.59
N ILE A 35 -4.13 1.62 -0.33
CA ILE A 35 -4.19 3.07 -0.23
C ILE A 35 -5.66 3.43 -0.35
N GLN A 36 -6.15 4.24 0.58
CA GLN A 36 -7.53 4.71 0.57
C GLN A 36 -7.52 6.23 0.53
N LYS A 37 -8.38 6.80 -0.31
CA LYS A 37 -8.61 8.25 -0.31
C LYS A 37 -9.71 8.57 0.69
N GLU A 38 -9.38 9.42 1.67
CA GLU A 38 -10.37 10.01 2.58
C GLU A 38 -10.14 11.53 2.53
N ASP A 39 -11.19 12.28 2.19
CA ASP A 39 -11.13 13.70 1.85
C ASP A 39 -10.05 14.02 0.79
N ASP A 40 -9.07 14.85 1.13
CA ASP A 40 -7.97 15.27 0.24
C ASP A 40 -6.65 14.54 0.50
N LEU A 41 -6.68 13.48 1.32
CA LEU A 41 -5.48 12.72 1.71
C LEU A 41 -5.54 11.26 1.27
N PHE A 42 -4.36 10.69 1.06
CA PHE A 42 -4.15 9.30 0.66
C PHE A 42 -3.48 8.55 1.80
N TYR A 43 -4.22 7.61 2.38
CA TYR A 43 -3.82 6.86 3.56
C TYR A 43 -3.34 5.47 3.17
N CYS A 44 -2.11 5.13 3.55
CA CYS A 44 -1.52 3.83 3.31
C CYS A 44 -1.78 2.88 4.48
N TYR A 45 -2.15 1.65 4.12
CA TYR A 45 -2.53 0.56 5.01
C TYR A 45 -1.76 -0.71 4.63
N TYR A 46 -1.43 -1.50 5.64
CA TYR A 46 -0.93 -2.87 5.50
C TYR A 46 -1.67 -3.74 6.51
N GLY A 47 -2.35 -4.78 6.03
CA GLY A 47 -3.36 -5.49 6.82
C GLY A 47 -4.45 -4.53 7.31
N ASN A 48 -4.75 -4.54 8.61
CA ASN A 48 -5.74 -3.65 9.23
C ASN A 48 -5.14 -2.34 9.79
N GLY A 49 -3.83 -2.11 9.62
CA GLY A 49 -3.14 -0.98 10.22
C GLY A 49 -2.88 0.16 9.22
N ARG A 50 -3.41 1.35 9.50
CA ARG A 50 -2.96 2.61 8.87
C ARG A 50 -1.57 2.95 9.38
N PHE A 51 -0.64 3.28 8.48
CA PHE A 51 0.75 3.55 8.88
C PHE A 51 1.33 4.86 8.33
N ARG A 52 0.78 5.44 7.25
CA ARG A 52 1.29 6.70 6.68
C ARG A 52 0.23 7.40 5.81
N GLU A 53 0.39 8.70 5.60
CA GLU A 53 -0.48 9.52 4.77
C GLU A 53 0.30 10.43 3.82
N PHE A 54 -0.30 10.75 2.69
CA PHE A 54 0.27 11.56 1.62
C PHE A 54 -0.77 12.51 1.02
N LYS A 55 -0.29 13.57 0.36
CA LYS A 55 -1.15 14.53 -0.35
C LYS A 55 -1.52 14.09 -1.77
N SER A 56 -0.82 13.10 -2.30
CA SER A 56 -1.08 12.55 -3.63
C SER A 56 -0.98 11.03 -3.65
N LEU A 57 -1.73 10.41 -4.57
CA LEU A 57 -1.66 8.98 -4.81
C LEU A 57 -0.28 8.54 -5.30
N ASP A 58 0.35 9.35 -6.16
CA ASP A 58 1.63 8.99 -6.77
C ASP A 58 2.75 8.98 -5.74
N GLU A 59 2.81 9.96 -4.83
CA GLU A 59 3.75 9.95 -3.70
C GLU A 59 3.50 8.76 -2.78
N ALA A 60 2.23 8.41 -2.53
CA ALA A 60 1.88 7.27 -1.71
C ALA A 60 2.36 5.94 -2.34
N LYS A 61 2.10 5.75 -3.63
CA LYS A 61 2.54 4.56 -4.38
C LYS A 61 4.05 4.48 -4.46
N ASP A 62 4.72 5.57 -4.82
CA ASP A 62 6.18 5.65 -4.94
C ASP A 62 6.85 5.28 -3.61
N TRP A 63 6.38 5.85 -2.51
CA TRP A 63 6.93 5.55 -1.20
C TRP A 63 6.73 4.08 -0.79
N VAL A 64 5.54 3.51 -1.06
CA VAL A 64 5.28 2.09 -0.77
C VAL A 64 6.18 1.20 -1.61
N GLU A 65 6.34 1.48 -2.91
CA GLU A 65 7.15 0.70 -3.84
C GLU A 65 8.65 0.77 -3.56
N ASN A 66 9.16 1.96 -3.30
CA ASN A 66 10.60 2.23 -3.32
C ASN A 66 11.21 2.33 -1.92
N THR A 67 10.40 2.49 -0.88
CA THR A 67 10.88 2.58 0.51
C THR A 67 10.30 1.44 1.35
N HIS A 68 9.00 1.42 1.56
CA HIS A 68 8.41 0.59 2.61
C HIS A 68 8.40 -0.90 2.30
N TYR A 69 7.97 -1.29 1.10
CA TYR A 69 7.93 -2.70 0.73
C TYR A 69 9.32 -3.35 0.72
N PRO A 70 10.37 -2.72 0.13
CA PRO A 70 11.74 -3.21 0.27
C PRO A 70 12.18 -3.39 1.72
N ASP A 71 11.91 -2.41 2.59
CA ASP A 71 12.25 -2.49 4.02
C ASP A 71 11.54 -3.67 4.72
N GLN A 72 10.25 -3.89 4.41
CA GLN A 72 9.52 -5.05 4.95
C GLN A 72 10.13 -6.36 4.48
N VAL A 73 10.37 -6.51 3.17
CA VAL A 73 10.96 -7.74 2.62
C VAL A 73 12.33 -8.02 3.23
N ASN A 74 13.20 -7.02 3.36
CA ASN A 74 14.51 -7.15 3.99
C ASN A 74 14.37 -7.60 5.45
N LYS A 75 13.51 -6.94 6.24
CA LYS A 75 13.27 -7.32 7.64
C LYS A 75 12.76 -8.75 7.81
N TYR A 76 11.95 -9.25 6.88
CA TYR A 76 11.50 -10.64 6.90
C TYR A 76 12.63 -11.60 6.51
N LEU A 77 13.42 -11.28 5.49
CA LEU A 77 14.53 -12.13 5.04
C LEU A 77 15.73 -12.14 6.02
N GLU A 78 16.00 -11.06 6.74
CA GLU A 78 17.03 -11.01 7.80
C GLU A 78 16.65 -11.81 9.04
N LYS A 79 15.36 -12.09 9.24
CA LYS A 79 14.85 -12.91 10.34
C LYS A 79 14.82 -14.42 10.01
N VAL A 80 15.18 -14.81 8.79
CA VAL A 80 15.25 -16.21 8.33
C VAL A 80 16.67 -16.73 8.44
#